data_AF-A0A3Q2ZIY1-F1
#
_entry.id   AF-A0A3Q2ZIY1-F1
#
_cell.length_a   1.000
_cell.length_b   1.000
_cell.length_c   1.000
_cell.angle_alpha   90.00
_cell.angle_beta   90.00
_cell.angle_gamma   90.00
#
_symmetry.space_group_name_H-M   'P 1'
#
loop_
_entity.id
_entity.type
_entity.pdbx_description
1 polymer ?
#
loop_
_entity_poly.entity_id
_entity_poly.type
_entity_poly.pdbx_seq_one_letter_code
_entity_poly.pdbx_strand_id
1 'polypeptide(L)'
;MGIMSLGELTFVAGAPRANHTGAVVLLRKDNVYRLVPEHIFWGEELASSFGYSVATTDLNNDWTDLIVGAPNFFDRKAEIGGAVYVYLNPFGHWDDQARPIRLNGTYDSMFGMTVNNIGDLDQDGYGGE
;
A
#
# COMPACT_ATOMS: atom_id res chain seq x y z
N MET A 1 -6.73 -10.30 -10.69
CA MET A 1 -7.23 -11.00 -9.48
C MET A 1 -7.71 -9.98 -8.46
N GLY A 2 -8.30 -10.38 -7.33
CA GLY A 2 -8.72 -9.44 -6.27
C GLY A 2 -7.65 -9.31 -5.18
N ILE A 3 -7.75 -8.31 -4.30
CA ILE A 3 -6.77 -8.11 -3.21
C ILE A 3 -7.09 -8.92 -1.94
N MET A 4 -8.35 -9.27 -1.70
CA MET A 4 -8.76 -10.13 -0.57
C MET A 4 -9.27 -11.49 -1.02
N SER A 5 -10.09 -11.52 -2.08
CA SER A 5 -10.75 -12.73 -2.57
C SER A 5 -10.93 -12.65 -4.09
N LEU A 6 -10.98 -13.82 -4.76
CA LEU A 6 -11.21 -13.92 -6.19
C LEU A 6 -12.65 -13.51 -6.53
N GLY A 7 -12.79 -12.55 -7.46
CA GLY A 7 -14.08 -12.12 -7.98
C GLY A 7 -14.86 -11.16 -7.07
N GLU A 8 -14.32 -10.79 -5.91
CA GLU A 8 -14.92 -9.78 -5.02
C GLU A 8 -14.27 -8.41 -5.20
N LEU A 9 -15.12 -7.38 -5.27
CA LEU A 9 -14.65 -5.99 -5.31
C LEU A 9 -14.21 -5.56 -3.91
N THR A 10 -12.93 -5.21 -3.80
CA THR A 10 -12.36 -4.58 -2.61
C THR A 10 -12.05 -3.11 -2.87
N PHE A 11 -12.28 -2.27 -1.88
CA PHE A 11 -11.88 -0.87 -1.90
C PHE A 11 -10.65 -0.67 -1.00
N VAL A 12 -9.66 0.05 -1.51
CA VAL A 12 -8.44 0.41 -0.78
C VAL A 12 -8.50 1.90 -0.49
N ALA A 13 -8.43 2.29 0.78
CA ALA A 13 -8.55 3.68 1.20
C ALA A 13 -7.38 4.10 2.10
N GLY A 14 -6.70 5.18 1.73
CA GLY A 14 -5.68 5.81 2.56
C GLY A 14 -6.27 6.71 3.65
N ALA A 15 -5.69 6.66 4.84
CA ALA A 15 -6.03 7.51 5.98
C ALA A 15 -4.75 8.10 6.61
N PRO A 16 -4.03 9.01 5.93
CA PRO A 16 -2.68 9.44 6.30
C PRO A 16 -2.56 10.17 7.64
N ARG A 17 -3.67 10.52 8.28
CA ARG A 17 -3.70 11.16 9.60
C ARG A 17 -4.17 10.23 10.73
N ALA A 18 -4.53 8.98 10.42
CA ALA A 18 -5.02 8.03 11.40
C ALA A 18 -3.92 7.70 12.42
N ASN A 19 -4.26 7.66 13.71
CA ASN A 19 -3.33 7.35 14.81
C ASN A 19 -2.00 8.14 14.77
N HIS A 20 -2.00 9.33 14.16
CA HIS A 20 -0.81 10.16 13.90
C HIS A 20 0.30 9.53 13.05
N THR A 21 0.26 8.25 12.71
CA THR A 21 1.22 7.57 11.84
C THR A 21 0.71 7.41 10.41
N GLY A 22 -0.60 7.27 10.25
CA GLY A 22 -1.29 6.97 9.00
C GLY A 22 -1.78 5.52 8.94
N ALA A 23 -2.67 5.24 7.98
CA ALA A 23 -3.19 3.90 7.75
C ALA A 23 -3.65 3.69 6.30
N VAL A 24 -3.77 2.43 5.90
CA VAL A 24 -4.54 2.00 4.72
C VAL A 24 -5.59 0.99 5.17
N VAL A 25 -6.83 1.19 4.74
CA VAL A 25 -7.97 0.35 5.09
C VAL A 25 -8.42 -0.41 3.85
N LEU A 26 -8.47 -1.73 3.96
CA LEU A 26 -9.12 -2.57 2.98
C LEU A 26 -10.59 -2.76 3.40
N LEU A 27 -11.51 -2.41 2.50
CA LEU A 27 -12.94 -2.38 2.75
C LEU A 27 -13.65 -3.32 1.77
N ARG A 28 -14.64 -4.06 2.26
CA ARG A 28 -15.57 -4.81 1.43
C ARG A 28 -16.98 -4.25 1.51
N LYS A 29 -17.79 -4.65 0.55
CA LYS A 29 -19.23 -4.36 0.53
C LYS A 29 -19.99 -5.43 1.33
N ASP A 30 -20.79 -5.03 2.30
CA ASP A 30 -21.69 -5.96 3.01
C ASP A 30 -22.99 -6.24 2.22
N ASN A 31 -23.84 -7.11 2.79
CA ASN A 31 -25.11 -7.52 2.17
C ASN A 31 -26.15 -6.38 2.00
N VAL A 32 -25.93 -5.24 2.67
CA VAL A 32 -26.75 -4.02 2.56
C VAL A 32 -25.98 -2.87 1.91
N TYR A 33 -24.93 -3.20 1.16
CA TYR A 33 -24.16 -2.29 0.34
C TYR A 33 -23.37 -1.21 1.07
N ARG A 34 -23.03 -1.45 2.34
CA ARG A 34 -22.15 -0.58 3.12
C ARG A 34 -20.70 -1.02 2.97
N LEU A 35 -19.79 -0.04 2.97
CA LEU A 35 -18.36 -0.32 3.07
C LEU A 35 -18.01 -0.61 4.52
N VAL A 36 -17.51 -1.81 4.78
CA VAL A 36 -17.06 -2.24 6.11
C VAL A 36 -15.57 -2.56 6.08
N PRO A 37 -14.80 -2.12 7.09
CA PRO A 37 -13.37 -2.40 7.16
C PRO A 37 -13.16 -3.87 7.45
N GLU A 38 -12.19 -4.47 6.77
CA GLU A 38 -11.84 -5.87 6.92
C GLU A 38 -10.38 -6.04 7.34
N HIS A 39 -9.49 -5.19 6.82
CA HIS A 39 -8.09 -5.17 7.24
C HIS A 39 -7.57 -3.72 7.30
N ILE A 40 -6.65 -3.46 8.23
CA ILE A 40 -6.02 -2.14 8.40
C ILE A 40 -4.51 -2.32 8.50
N PHE A 41 -3.79 -1.70 7.57
CA PHE A 41 -2.34 -1.51 7.66
C PHE A 41 -2.07 -0.21 8.38
N TRP A 42 -1.30 -0.26 9.48
CA TRP A 42 -0.91 0.92 10.24
C TRP A 42 0.49 1.39 9.81
N GLY A 43 0.66 2.70 9.70
CA GLY A 43 1.99 3.30 9.53
C GLY A 43 2.84 3.12 10.78
N GLU A 44 4.14 2.90 10.58
CA GLU A 44 5.11 2.65 11.65
C GLU A 44 5.57 3.95 12.33
N GLU A 45 5.76 5.02 11.55
CA GLU A 45 6.39 6.26 12.01
C GLU A 45 5.40 7.41 12.21
N LEU A 46 5.61 8.16 13.29
CA LEU A 46 4.82 9.34 13.64
C LEU A 46 4.95 10.41 12.54
N ALA A 47 3.80 10.97 12.15
CA ALA A 47 3.67 12.03 11.15
C ALA A 47 4.24 11.68 9.76
N SER A 48 4.43 10.39 9.46
CA SER A 48 4.97 9.93 8.17
C SER A 48 3.97 10.04 7.00
N SER A 49 2.69 10.31 7.30
CA SER A 49 1.60 10.33 6.33
C SER A 49 1.44 9.00 5.59
N PHE A 50 1.63 7.86 6.27
CA PHE A 50 1.43 6.54 5.65
C PHE A 50 0.00 6.38 5.11
N GLY A 51 -0.13 5.97 3.85
CA GLY A 51 -1.43 5.92 3.16
C GLY A 51 -1.76 7.22 2.42
N TYR A 52 -0.78 8.09 2.17
CA TYR A 52 -0.98 9.33 1.39
C TYR A 52 -1.30 9.04 -0.08
N SER A 53 -0.58 8.08 -0.65
CA SER A 53 -0.84 7.54 -1.98
C SER A 53 -0.91 6.01 -1.88
N VAL A 54 -1.77 5.40 -2.69
CA VAL A 54 -1.96 3.94 -2.72
C VAL A 54 -2.09 3.48 -4.17
N ALA A 55 -1.52 2.32 -4.48
CA ALA A 55 -1.72 1.63 -5.73
C ALA A 55 -1.80 0.13 -5.46
N THR A 56 -2.45 -0.58 -6.38
CA THR A 56 -2.59 -2.04 -6.34
C THR A 56 -2.20 -2.60 -7.70
N THR A 57 -1.33 -3.59 -7.72
CA THR A 57 -0.94 -4.33 -8.92
C THR A 57 -0.41 -5.69 -8.51
N ASP A 58 -0.32 -6.62 -9.45
CA ASP A 58 0.29 -7.93 -9.25
C ASP A 58 1.76 -7.86 -9.67
N LEU A 59 2.68 -7.80 -8.69
CA LEU A 59 4.12 -7.58 -8.93
C LEU A 59 4.89 -8.88 -9.14
N ASN A 60 4.33 -10.01 -8.72
CA ASN A 60 4.99 -11.33 -8.67
C ASN A 60 4.14 -12.43 -9.34
N ASN A 61 3.06 -12.06 -10.02
CA ASN A 61 2.16 -12.93 -10.77
C ASN A 61 1.50 -14.00 -9.88
N ASP A 62 1.12 -13.62 -8.66
CA ASP A 62 0.35 -14.48 -7.75
C ASP A 62 -1.00 -13.88 -7.34
N TRP A 63 -1.02 -12.71 -6.74
CA TRP A 63 -2.21 -12.03 -6.24
C TRP A 63 -2.00 -10.52 -6.29
N THR A 64 -3.08 -9.75 -6.14
CA THR A 64 -2.94 -8.29 -6.15
C THR A 64 -2.26 -7.80 -4.88
N ASP A 65 -1.11 -7.14 -5.05
CA ASP A 65 -0.30 -6.53 -4.01
C ASP A 65 -0.74 -5.11 -3.68
N LEU A 66 -0.19 -4.57 -2.58
CA LEU A 66 -0.46 -3.22 -2.11
C LEU A 66 0.83 -2.39 -2.04
N ILE A 67 0.80 -1.22 -2.67
CA ILE A 67 1.87 -0.22 -2.61
C ILE A 67 1.33 1.01 -1.88
N VAL A 68 2.07 1.47 -0.87
CA VAL A 68 1.66 2.59 0.00
C VAL A 68 2.76 3.64 0.10
N GLY A 69 2.42 4.90 -0.20
CA GLY A 69 3.30 6.03 0.00
C GLY A 69 3.19 6.64 1.40
N ALA A 70 4.34 7.05 1.95
CA ALA A 70 4.48 7.83 3.18
C ALA A 70 5.47 8.99 2.94
N PRO A 71 5.06 10.03 2.20
CA PRO A 71 5.97 11.08 1.73
C PRO A 71 6.58 11.94 2.84
N ASN A 72 5.98 11.93 4.04
CA ASN A 72 6.48 12.66 5.19
C ASN A 72 7.35 11.79 6.12
N PHE A 73 7.58 10.52 5.78
CA PHE A 73 8.56 9.70 6.50
C PHE A 73 9.92 10.40 6.50
N PHE A 74 10.62 10.41 7.63
CA PHE A 74 11.88 11.13 7.75
C PHE A 74 12.81 10.45 8.74
N ASP A 75 14.05 10.20 8.32
CA ASP A 75 15.15 9.82 9.21
C ASP A 75 16.34 10.73 8.95
N ARG A 76 16.67 11.56 9.95
CA ARG A 76 17.77 12.52 9.85
C ARG A 76 19.14 11.86 9.79
N LYS A 77 19.35 10.74 10.48
CA LYS A 77 20.66 10.08 10.56
C LYS A 77 20.96 9.30 9.30
N ALA A 78 19.93 8.67 8.73
CA ALA A 78 20.03 7.92 7.49
C ALA A 78 19.84 8.80 6.25
N GLU A 79 19.59 10.11 6.42
CA GLU A 79 19.32 11.08 5.34
C GLU A 79 18.16 10.64 4.42
N ILE A 80 17.07 10.14 5.02
CA ILE A 80 15.88 9.66 4.31
C ILE A 80 14.77 10.71 4.35
N GLY A 81 14.16 10.99 3.20
CA GLY A 81 12.98 11.85 3.05
C GLY A 81 11.92 11.19 2.16
N GLY A 82 10.84 10.71 2.78
CA GLY A 82 9.78 9.94 2.15
C GLY A 82 10.10 8.44 2.02
N ALA A 83 9.06 7.63 1.95
CA ALA A 83 9.14 6.19 1.80
C ALA A 83 7.96 5.63 0.99
N VAL A 84 8.20 4.47 0.35
CA VAL A 84 7.16 3.62 -0.23
C VAL A 84 7.26 2.24 0.41
N TYR A 85 6.12 1.67 0.75
CA TYR A 85 5.99 0.34 1.35
C TYR A 85 5.29 -0.57 0.36
N VAL A 86 5.89 -1.72 0.08
CA VAL A 86 5.34 -2.76 -0.80
C VAL A 86 4.97 -3.96 0.05
N TYR A 87 3.68 -4.27 0.07
CA TYR A 87 3.12 -5.45 0.73
C TYR A 87 2.78 -6.46 -0.35
N LEU A 88 3.59 -7.51 -0.44
CA LEU A 88 3.29 -8.66 -1.29
C LEU A 88 2.16 -9.47 -0.62
N ASN A 89 1.17 -9.84 -1.42
CA ASN A 89 -0.03 -10.49 -0.94
C ASN A 89 0.11 -12.02 -1.01
N PRO A 90 0.17 -12.74 0.12
CA PRO A 90 0.28 -14.19 0.10
C PRO A 90 -1.10 -14.82 -0.17
N PHE A 91 -1.57 -14.71 -1.42
CA PHE A 91 -2.82 -15.33 -1.89
C PHE A 91 -4.11 -14.82 -1.22
N GLY A 92 -4.20 -13.52 -0.93
CA GLY A 92 -5.36 -12.88 -0.30
C GLY A 92 -5.34 -12.90 1.23
N HIS A 93 -4.27 -13.44 1.84
CA HIS A 93 -4.15 -13.59 3.29
C HIS A 93 -3.26 -12.50 3.90
N TRP A 94 -3.88 -11.39 4.27
CA TRP A 94 -3.21 -10.33 5.03
C TRP A 94 -3.08 -10.72 6.51
N ASP A 95 -2.12 -11.58 6.84
CA ASP A 95 -1.70 -11.85 8.22
C ASP A 95 -0.99 -10.62 8.81
N ASP A 96 -1.09 -10.45 10.13
CA ASP A 96 -0.44 -9.42 10.93
C ASP A 96 1.11 -9.45 10.82
N GLN A 97 1.69 -10.47 10.17
CA GLN A 97 3.12 -10.61 9.91
C GLN A 97 3.58 -10.16 8.52
N ALA A 98 2.69 -9.67 7.64
CA ALA A 98 3.06 -9.17 6.32
C ALA A 98 3.97 -7.94 6.43
N ARG A 99 5.28 -8.18 6.55
CA ARG A 99 6.29 -7.13 6.65
C ARG A 99 6.51 -6.52 5.27
N PRO A 100 6.33 -5.20 5.11
CA PRO A 100 6.53 -4.57 3.83
C PRO A 100 8.01 -4.51 3.47
N ILE A 101 8.28 -4.54 2.17
CA ILE A 101 9.56 -4.05 1.64
C ILE A 101 9.47 -2.52 1.63
N ARG A 102 10.34 -1.84 2.38
CA ARG A 102 10.39 -0.38 2.41
C ARG A 102 11.47 0.15 1.48
N LEU A 103 11.05 0.96 0.51
CA LEU A 103 11.90 1.74 -0.37
C LEU A 103 12.02 3.15 0.20
N ASN A 104 13.25 3.61 0.41
CA ASN A 104 13.53 4.91 1.02
C ASN A 104 13.88 5.96 -0.05
N GLY A 105 13.31 7.15 0.09
CA GLY A 105 13.74 8.32 -0.66
C GLY A 105 15.04 8.91 -0.12
N THR A 106 15.67 9.78 -0.91
CA THR A 106 16.75 10.63 -0.42
C THR A 106 16.20 11.76 0.45
N TYR A 107 17.08 12.41 1.20
CA TYR A 107 16.77 13.59 2.01
C TYR A 107 15.90 14.60 1.26
N ASP A 108 14.85 15.09 1.92
CA ASP A 108 13.86 16.06 1.40
C ASP A 108 13.15 15.69 0.07
N SER A 109 13.23 14.44 -0.40
CA SER A 109 12.67 14.08 -1.72
C SER A 109 11.14 13.91 -1.74
N MET A 110 10.52 13.75 -0.58
CA MET A 110 9.10 13.38 -0.46
C MET A 110 8.75 12.12 -1.27
N PHE A 111 9.66 11.14 -1.31
CA PHE A 111 9.45 9.89 -2.02
C PHE A 111 8.15 9.20 -1.55
N GLY A 112 7.34 8.73 -2.51
CA GLY A 112 6.00 8.19 -2.21
C GLY A 112 4.86 9.21 -2.24
N MET A 113 5.10 10.46 -2.69
CA MET A 113 4.03 11.45 -2.92
C MET A 113 2.96 10.93 -3.89
N THR A 114 3.37 10.18 -4.90
CA THR A 114 2.48 9.48 -5.83
C THR A 114 3.02 8.10 -6.13
N VAL A 115 2.14 7.12 -6.24
CA VAL A 115 2.42 5.77 -6.74
C VAL A 115 1.31 5.40 -7.71
N ASN A 116 1.65 4.76 -8.82
CA ASN A 116 0.70 4.31 -9.84
C ASN A 116 1.17 3.00 -10.45
N ASN A 117 0.21 2.16 -10.85
CA ASN A 117 0.49 1.06 -11.76
C ASN A 117 0.60 1.61 -13.19
N ILE A 118 1.63 1.19 -13.94
CA ILE A 118 1.84 1.58 -15.34
C ILE A 118 1.68 0.40 -16.31
N GLY A 119 1.30 -0.78 -15.81
CA GLY A 119 1.22 -2.02 -16.60
C GLY A 119 2.59 -2.66 -16.84
N ASP A 120 2.57 -3.75 -17.61
CA ASP A 120 3.77 -4.45 -18.09
C ASP A 120 4.45 -3.66 -19.22
N LEU A 121 5.40 -2.80 -18.85
CA LEU A 121 6.07 -1.90 -19.79
C LEU A 121 7.18 -2.59 -20.59
N ASP A 122 7.91 -3.53 -19.98
CA ASP A 122 9.03 -4.25 -20.58
C ASP A 122 8.66 -5.64 -21.12
N GLN A 123 7.38 -6.03 -21.04
CA GLN A 123 6.79 -7.22 -21.64
C GLN A 123 7.35 -8.53 -21.06
N ASP A 124 7.65 -8.53 -19.77
CA ASP A 124 8.18 -9.70 -19.07
C ASP A 124 7.09 -10.53 -18.37
N GLY A 125 5.84 -10.04 -18.38
CA GLY A 125 4.68 -10.69 -17.81
C GLY A 125 4.30 -10.24 -16.40
N TYR A 126 4.93 -9.20 -15.84
CA TYR A 126 4.59 -8.63 -14.52
C TYR A 126 3.99 -7.22 -14.62
N GLY A 127 3.15 -6.83 -13.66
CA GLY A 127 2.52 -5.49 -13.64
C GLY A 127 1.13 -5.40 -14.29
N GLY A 128 0.64 -6.53 -14.82
CA GLY A 128 -0.74 -6.73 -15.31
C GLY A 128 -0.92 -6.62 -16.83
N GLU A 129 -2.04 -7.16 -17.32
CA GLU A 129 -2.67 -6.80 -18.61
C GLU A 129 -3.58 -5.57 -18.47
#